data_AF-A0A2V9K1P4-F1
#
_entry.id   AF-A0A2V9K1P4-F1
#
_cell.length_a   1.000
_cell.length_b   1.000
_cell.length_c   1.000
_cell.angle_alpha   90.00
_cell.angle_beta   90.00
_cell.angle_gamma   90.00
#
_symmetry.space_group_name_H-M   'P 1'
#
loop_
_entity.id
_entity.type
_entity.pdbx_description
1 polymer ?
#
loop_
_entity_poly.entity_id
_entity_poly.type
_entity_poly.pdbx_seq_one_letter_code
_entity_poly.pdbx_strand_id
1 'polypeptide(L)'
;MISTMSRREFIAAAAATTAGGLLGAGGSFAGKLVLFSKHLPDMDWRRLAQSAKRAGFDGVDLTVRKGGHVAPERAAEDLPKAAASIRGEGLDLPMITTCLLAAA
;
A
#
# COMPACT_ATOMS: atom_id res chain seq x y z
N MET A 1 54.50 14.43 -21.25
CA MET A 1 54.10 13.24 -22.03
C MET A 1 52.60 13.08 -21.88
N ILE A 2 51.83 13.36 -22.93
CA ILE A 2 50.37 13.19 -22.94
C ILE A 2 50.13 11.73 -23.31
N SER A 3 49.68 10.90 -22.36
CA SER A 3 49.33 9.51 -22.63
C SER A 3 48.13 9.46 -23.59
N THR A 4 48.35 8.94 -24.80
CA THR A 4 47.30 8.75 -25.81
C THR A 4 46.53 7.47 -25.49
N MET A 5 45.33 7.62 -24.93
CA MET A 5 44.43 6.50 -24.69
C MET A 5 43.97 5.91 -26.04
N SER A 6 44.10 4.60 -26.21
CA SER A 6 43.68 3.92 -27.45
C SER A 6 42.15 3.74 -27.50
N ARG A 7 41.59 3.69 -28.71
CA ARG A 7 40.14 3.42 -28.94
C ARG A 7 39.66 2.15 -28.22
N ARG A 8 40.52 1.13 -28.11
CA ARG A 8 40.20 -0.14 -27.48
C ARG A 8 40.09 0.00 -25.96
N GLU A 9 40.98 0.76 -25.35
CA GLU A 9 40.92 1.10 -23.92
C GLU A 9 39.69 1.96 -23.61
N PHE A 10 39.32 2.90 -24.50
CA PHE A 10 38.12 3.70 -24.34
C PHE A 10 36.83 2.87 -24.39
N ILE A 11 36.70 1.94 -25.35
CA ILE A 11 35.53 1.06 -25.43
C ILE A 11 35.47 0.11 -24.23
N ALA A 12 36.62 -0.42 -23.77
CA ALA A 12 36.67 -1.25 -22.57
C ALA A 12 36.26 -0.49 -21.31
N ALA A 13 36.69 0.77 -21.16
CA ALA A 13 36.29 1.64 -20.05
C ALA A 13 34.80 2.02 -20.10
N ALA A 14 34.25 2.29 -21.29
CA ALA A 14 32.84 2.64 -21.47
C ALA A 14 31.88 1.45 -21.21
N ALA A 15 32.30 0.22 -21.51
CA ALA A 15 31.52 -0.99 -21.26
C ALA A 15 31.42 -1.34 -19.75
N ALA A 16 32.36 -0.86 -18.92
CA ALA A 16 32.29 -1.03 -17.48
C ALA A 16 31.21 -0.14 -16.82
N THR A 17 30.82 0.96 -17.47
CA THR A 17 29.84 1.92 -16.93
C THR A 17 28.39 1.52 -17.20
N THR A 18 28.12 0.63 -18.16
CA THR A 18 26.75 0.15 -18.46
C THR A 18 26.26 -0.95 -17.52
N ALA A 19 27.16 -1.63 -16.79
CA ALA A 19 26.77 -2.62 -15.79
C ALA A 19 26.25 -1.99 -14.48
N GLY A 20 26.68 -0.76 -14.16
CA GLY A 20 26.24 -0.04 -12.95
C GLY A 20 24.96 0.78 -13.11
N GLY A 21 24.55 1.07 -14.35
CA GLY A 21 23.43 1.96 -14.65
C GLY A 21 22.04 1.31 -14.63
N LEU A 22 21.94 -0.01 -14.40
CA LEU A 22 20.68 -0.74 -14.32
C LEU A 22 20.19 -0.94 -12.87
N LEU A 23 20.93 -0.47 -11.87
CA LEU A 23 20.40 -0.36 -10.52
C LEU A 23 19.47 0.86 -10.52
N GLY A 24 18.24 0.63 -10.97
CA GLY A 24 17.22 1.65 -11.08
C GLY A 24 17.17 2.50 -9.82
N ALA A 25 17.23 3.81 -10.00
CA ALA A 25 16.79 4.78 -9.01
C ALA A 25 15.27 4.62 -8.86
N GLY A 26 14.87 3.56 -8.18
CA GLY A 26 13.48 3.22 -7.89
C GLY A 26 13.46 2.67 -6.49
N GLY A 27 13.63 3.53 -5.49
CA GLY A 27 13.30 3.15 -4.12
C GLY A 27 11.85 2.68 -4.14
N SER A 28 11.61 1.40 -3.86
CA SER A 28 10.26 0.87 -3.69
C SER A 28 9.58 1.68 -2.58
N PHE A 29 8.33 2.08 -2.80
CA PHE A 29 7.54 2.76 -1.78
C PHE A 29 7.56 1.92 -0.49
N ALA A 30 8.11 2.50 0.59
CA ALA A 30 8.28 1.81 1.87
C ALA A 30 7.03 1.87 2.77
N GLY A 31 5.97 2.53 2.31
CA GLY A 31 4.71 2.63 3.04
C GLY A 31 3.76 1.47 2.71
N LYS A 32 2.68 1.38 3.49
CA LYS A 32 1.58 0.44 3.23
C LYS A 32 0.61 1.05 2.24
N LEU A 33 0.29 0.32 1.17
CA LEU A 33 -0.77 0.66 0.25
C LEU A 33 -2.08 0.04 0.73
N VAL A 34 -3.04 0.88 1.15
CA VAL A 34 -4.31 0.41 1.72
C VAL A 34 -5.50 0.76 0.83
N LEU A 35 -6.49 -0.12 0.79
CA LEU A 35 -7.71 0.08 0.01
C LEU A 35 -8.74 0.90 0.82
N PHE A 36 -9.21 2.00 0.25
CA PHE A 36 -10.38 2.70 0.78
C PHE A 36 -11.66 1.92 0.50
N SER A 37 -12.25 1.36 1.55
CA SER A 37 -13.37 0.41 1.45
C SER A 37 -14.66 0.98 0.84
N LYS A 38 -14.81 2.31 0.69
CA LYS A 38 -16.01 2.95 0.12
C LYS A 38 -16.49 2.34 -1.20
N HIS A 39 -15.58 1.84 -2.03
CA HIS A 39 -15.90 1.30 -3.36
C HIS A 39 -16.50 -0.11 -3.33
N LEU A 40 -16.55 -0.76 -2.16
CA LEU A 40 -17.01 -2.14 -2.01
C LEU A 40 -18.07 -2.27 -0.89
N PRO A 41 -19.14 -1.44 -0.87
CA PRO A 41 -20.06 -1.34 0.26
C PRO A 41 -20.82 -2.63 0.57
N ASP A 42 -21.00 -3.50 -0.43
CA ASP A 42 -21.77 -4.74 -0.30
C ASP A 42 -20.94 -5.94 0.17
N MET A 43 -19.64 -5.75 0.43
CA MET A 43 -18.77 -6.81 0.93
C MET A 43 -18.76 -6.82 2.46
N ASP A 44 -18.97 -8.00 3.05
CA ASP A 44 -18.65 -8.20 4.47
C ASP A 44 -17.14 -8.03 4.72
N TRP A 45 -16.76 -7.87 5.99
CA TRP A 45 -15.37 -7.56 6.37
C TRP A 45 -14.37 -8.61 5.90
N ARG A 46 -14.78 -9.89 5.87
CA ARG A 46 -13.92 -10.99 5.44
C ARG A 46 -13.72 -10.96 3.93
N ARG A 47 -14.80 -10.84 3.16
CA ARG A 47 -14.76 -10.77 1.69
C ARG A 47 -14.04 -9.50 1.22
N LEU A 48 -14.21 -8.39 1.92
CA LEU A 48 -13.46 -7.15 1.69
C LEU A 48 -11.95 -7.40 1.84
N ALA A 49 -11.53 -8.00 2.96
CA ALA A 49 -10.12 -8.31 3.21
C ALA A 49 -9.55 -9.26 2.15
N GLN A 50 -10.25 -10.36 1.84
CA GLN A 50 -9.79 -11.29 0.81
C GLN A 50 -9.67 -10.62 -0.58
N SER A 51 -10.58 -9.69 -0.90
CA SER A 51 -10.55 -8.96 -2.18
C SER A 51 -9.39 -7.97 -2.23
N ALA A 52 -9.16 -7.21 -1.15
CA ALA A 52 -8.02 -6.29 -1.05
C ALA A 52 -6.68 -7.06 -1.14
N LYS A 53 -6.56 -8.20 -0.46
CA LYS A 53 -5.36 -9.06 -0.50
C LYS A 53 -5.09 -9.58 -1.91
N ARG A 54 -6.12 -10.08 -2.61
CA ARG A 54 -5.98 -10.54 -4.01
C ARG A 54 -5.58 -9.42 -4.96
N ALA A 55 -5.97 -8.18 -4.67
CA ALA A 55 -5.61 -7.00 -5.46
C ALA A 55 -4.21 -6.43 -5.12
N GLY A 56 -3.50 -7.01 -4.14
CA GLY A 56 -2.14 -6.61 -3.78
C GLY A 56 -2.04 -5.43 -2.80
N PHE A 57 -3.12 -5.13 -2.07
CA PHE A 57 -3.06 -4.14 -0.98
C PHE A 57 -2.49 -4.76 0.29
N ASP A 58 -1.84 -3.93 1.11
CA ASP A 58 -1.29 -4.29 2.42
C ASP A 58 -2.34 -4.18 3.54
N GLY A 59 -3.41 -3.43 3.31
CA GLY A 59 -4.45 -3.22 4.31
C GLY A 59 -5.71 -2.53 3.79
N VAL A 60 -6.57 -2.14 4.73
CA VAL A 60 -7.87 -1.51 4.49
C VAL A 60 -7.98 -0.21 5.28
N ASP A 61 -8.46 0.84 4.62
CA ASP A 61 -9.08 2.01 5.25
C ASP A 61 -10.60 1.78 5.34
N LEU A 62 -11.07 1.47 6.54
CA LEU A 62 -12.44 1.02 6.77
C LEU A 62 -13.38 2.22 6.96
N THR A 63 -14.52 2.20 6.27
CA THR A 63 -15.54 3.24 6.43
C THR A 63 -16.31 3.07 7.74
N VAL A 64 -16.09 4.01 8.67
CA VAL A 64 -16.80 4.12 9.95
C VAL A 64 -17.69 5.36 9.89
N ARG A 65 -18.81 5.27 9.18
CA ARG A 65 -19.73 6.37 8.89
C ARG A 65 -21.11 5.84 8.56
N LYS A 66 -22.12 6.72 8.48
CA LYS A 66 -23.47 6.34 8.02
C LYS A 66 -23.39 5.67 6.64
N GLY A 67 -23.96 4.46 6.53
CA GLY A 67 -23.90 3.64 5.31
C GLY A 67 -22.51 3.10 4.95
N GLY A 68 -21.55 3.13 5.90
CA GLY A 68 -20.25 2.46 5.77
C GLY A 68 -20.28 1.01 6.25
N HIS A 69 -19.10 0.37 6.25
CA HIS A 69 -18.92 -1.01 6.75
C HIS A 69 -19.17 -1.13 8.25
N VAL A 70 -18.99 -0.03 8.98
CA VAL A 70 -19.32 0.08 10.40
C VAL A 70 -20.12 1.37 10.60
N ALA A 71 -21.29 1.25 11.24
CA ALA A 71 -22.09 2.39 11.64
C ALA A 71 -21.45 3.07 12.88
N PRO A 72 -21.39 4.42 12.96
CA PRO A 72 -20.79 5.13 14.09
C PRO A 72 -21.37 4.71 15.45
N GLU A 73 -22.68 4.48 15.50
CA GLU A 73 -23.43 4.12 16.72
C GLU A 73 -23.05 2.72 17.22
N ARG A 74 -22.49 1.89 16.35
CA ARG A 74 -22.09 0.51 16.61
C ARG A 74 -20.57 0.33 16.68
N ALA A 75 -19.80 1.41 16.53
CA ALA A 75 -18.35 1.32 16.38
C ALA A 75 -17.68 0.62 17.56
N ALA A 76 -18.13 0.86 18.80
CA ALA A 76 -17.58 0.20 19.98
C ALA A 76 -17.69 -1.34 19.94
N GLU A 77 -18.74 -1.86 19.31
CA GLU A 77 -19.02 -3.30 19.24
C GLU A 77 -18.49 -3.94 17.96
N ASP A 78 -18.65 -3.25 16.83
CA ASP A 78 -18.47 -3.84 15.50
C ASP A 78 -17.10 -3.50 14.90
N LEU A 79 -16.47 -2.37 15.25
CA LEU A 79 -15.13 -2.04 14.78
C LEU A 79 -14.06 -3.06 15.27
N PRO A 80 -14.06 -3.51 16.54
CA PRO A 80 -13.12 -4.55 16.97
C PRO A 80 -13.30 -5.87 16.21
N LYS A 81 -14.54 -6.25 15.90
CA LYS A 81 -14.86 -7.47 15.13
C LYS A 81 -14.41 -7.33 13.68
N ALA A 82 -14.66 -6.17 13.05
CA ALA A 82 -14.20 -5.87 11.70
C ALA A 82 -12.67 -5.92 11.62
N ALA A 83 -11.98 -5.30 12.58
CA ALA A 83 -10.53 -5.32 12.67
C ALA A 83 -9.99 -6.74 12.86
N ALA A 84 -10.62 -7.55 13.71
CA ALA A 84 -10.25 -8.95 13.89
C ALA A 84 -10.46 -9.77 12.60
N SER A 85 -11.58 -9.56 11.89
CA SER A 85 -11.87 -10.24 10.62
C SER A 85 -10.85 -9.89 9.53
N ILE A 86 -10.46 -8.61 9.42
CA ILE A 86 -9.53 -8.14 8.40
C ILE A 86 -8.10 -8.64 8.71
N ARG A 87 -7.67 -8.53 9.97
CA ARG A 87 -6.37 -9.04 10.43
C ARG A 87 -6.27 -10.55 10.34
N GLY A 88 -7.37 -11.27 10.56
CA GLY A 88 -7.45 -12.72 10.40
C GLY A 88 -7.18 -13.21 8.96
N GLU A 89 -7.39 -12.35 7.97
CA GLU A 89 -7.06 -12.63 6.56
C GLU A 89 -5.63 -12.19 6.18
N GLY A 90 -4.87 -11.64 7.13
CA GLY A 90 -3.48 -11.21 6.96
C GLY A 90 -3.32 -9.80 6.38
N LEU A 91 -4.33 -8.95 6.51
CA LEU A 91 -4.27 -7.53 6.13
C LEU A 91 -4.25 -6.62 7.35
N ASP A 92 -3.64 -5.45 7.19
CA ASP A 92 -3.71 -4.41 8.20
C ASP A 92 -5.01 -3.59 8.12
N LEU A 93 -5.37 -2.97 9.24
CA LEU A 93 -6.39 -1.91 9.31
C LEU A 93 -5.77 -0.73 10.04
N PRO A 94 -4.92 0.06 9.37
CA PRO A 94 -4.20 1.16 10.00
C PRO A 94 -5.04 2.44 10.10
N MET A 95 -6.14 2.52 9.36
CA MET A 95 -6.92 3.74 9.20
C MET A 95 -8.42 3.44 9.14
N ILE A 96 -9.21 4.39 9.63
CA ILE A 96 -10.65 4.45 9.43
C ILE A 96 -11.02 5.83 8.90
N THR A 97 -12.04 5.89 8.06
CA THR A 97 -12.61 7.13 7.56
C THR A 97 -13.99 7.37 8.15
N THR A 98 -14.13 8.49 8.86
CA THR A 98 -15.39 8.94 9.48
C THR A 98 -16.01 10.13 8.74
N CYS A 99 -17.23 10.53 9.12
CA CYS A 99 -17.86 11.77 8.67
C CYS A 99 -17.86 12.87 9.76
N LEU A 100 -16.89 12.83 10.67
CA LEU A 100 -16.75 13.87 11.70
C LEU A 100 -16.22 15.16 11.06
N LEU A 101 -16.88 16.29 11.32
CA LEU A 101 -16.52 17.61 10.78
C LEU A 101 -15.72 18.46 11.78
N ALA A 102 -15.73 18.09 13.06
CA ALA A 102 -15.00 18.74 14.14
C ALA A 102 -14.74 17.74 15.26
N ALA A 103 -13.71 18.02 16.06
CA ALA A 103 -13.54 17.41 17.38
C ALA A 103 -14.46 18.12 18.39
N ALA A 104 -14.87 17.41 19.44
CA ALA A 104 -15.63 17.98 20.55
C ALA A 104 -14.75 18.87 21.43
#